data_AF-A0A5A5R2U8-F1
#
_entry.id   AF-A0A5A5R2U8-F1
#
_cell.length_a   1.000
_cell.length_b   1.000
_cell.length_c   1.000
_cell.angle_alpha   90.00
_cell.angle_beta   90.00
_cell.angle_gamma   90.00
#
_symmetry.space_group_name_H-M   'P 1'
#
loop_
_entity.id
_entity.type
_entity.pdbx_description
1 polymer ?
#
loop_
_entity_poly.entity_id
_entity_poly.type
_entity_poly.pdbx_seq_one_letter_code
_entity_poly.pdbx_strand_id
1 'polypeptide(L)'
;MAQLDNIEAIEKKLWKAADTLRANSNYASNEYFLPVMGLIFLRHAYIRFLKVKREVEADLPKRGGKTRSLTKEDFLCKGAIYLQEKAQFDFLVALPDSVNRSTSLMEAMLSIDGDYPP
;
A
#
# COMPACT_ATOMS: atom_id res chain seq x y z
N MET A 1 12.91 -24.72 8.98
CA MET A 1 13.10 -24.04 10.28
C MET A 1 13.49 -22.56 10.11
N ALA A 2 14.45 -22.22 9.22
CA ALA A 2 14.90 -20.82 9.00
C ALA A 2 13.83 -19.78 8.58
N GLN A 3 12.68 -20.22 8.05
CA GLN A 3 11.60 -19.31 7.63
C GLN A 3 10.74 -18.84 8.81
N LEU A 4 10.62 -19.65 9.87
CA LEU A 4 9.91 -19.29 11.11
C LEU A 4 10.73 -18.31 11.95
N ASP A 5 12.04 -18.55 12.07
CA ASP A 5 12.97 -17.64 12.76
C ASP A 5 12.99 -16.24 12.11
N ASN A 6 12.83 -16.18 10.79
CA ASN A 6 12.70 -14.92 10.06
C ASN A 6 11.36 -14.22 10.32
N ILE A 7 10.26 -14.97 10.48
CA ILE A 7 8.94 -14.41 10.79
C ILE A 7 8.96 -13.83 12.21
N GLU A 8 9.49 -14.55 13.20
CA GLU A 8 9.61 -14.05 14.58
C GLU A 8 10.51 -12.81 14.66
N ALA A 9 11.61 -12.77 13.91
CA ALA A 9 12.48 -11.59 13.85
C ALA A 9 11.79 -10.38 13.19
N ILE A 10 11.00 -10.60 12.14
CA ILE A 10 10.19 -9.55 11.49
C ILE A 10 9.09 -9.07 12.44
N GLU A 11 8.41 -9.98 13.12
CA GLU A 11 7.38 -9.68 14.10
C GLU A 11 7.96 -8.84 15.23
N LYS A 12 9.10 -9.25 15.82
CA LYS A 12 9.78 -8.49 16.89
C LYS A 12 10.21 -7.10 16.44
N LYS A 13 10.64 -6.93 15.18
CA LYS A 13 10.98 -5.61 14.61
C LYS A 13 9.74 -4.75 14.40
N LEU A 14 8.66 -5.32 13.87
CA LEU A 14 7.37 -4.63 13.72
C LEU A 14 6.81 -4.21 15.07
N TRP A 15 6.87 -5.11 16.06
CA TRP A 15 6.46 -4.85 17.43
C TRP A 15 7.28 -3.73 18.07
N LYS A 16 8.61 -3.73 17.90
CA LYS A 16 9.49 -2.67 18.43
C LYS A 16 9.26 -1.31 17.74
N ALA A 17 9.01 -1.31 16.44
CA ALA A 17 8.67 -0.09 15.70
C ALA A 17 7.31 0.48 16.13
N ALA A 18 6.30 -0.39 16.29
CA ALA A 18 5.00 -0.02 16.84
C ALA A 18 5.08 0.45 18.30
N ASP A 19 5.93 -0.17 19.11
CA ASP A 19 6.17 0.22 20.51
C ASP A 19 6.86 1.58 20.62
N THR A 20 7.76 1.89 19.68
CA THR A 20 8.39 3.22 19.59
C THR A 20 7.36 4.29 19.20
N LEU A 21 6.41 3.96 18.33
CA LEU A 21 5.30 4.85 18.00
C LEU A 21 4.38 5.05 19.22
N ARG A 22 4.03 3.96 19.93
CA ARG A 22 3.24 3.96 21.17
C ARG A 22 3.88 4.81 22.27
N ALA A 23 5.20 4.70 22.46
CA ALA A 23 5.92 5.42 23.50
C ALA A 23 6.00 6.94 23.26
N ASN A 24 5.85 7.38 22.00
CA ASN A 24 5.93 8.80 21.62
C ASN A 24 4.56 9.42 21.29
N SER A 25 3.48 8.64 21.29
CA SER A 25 2.12 9.12 21.04
C SER A 25 1.35 9.17 22.35
N ASN A 26 0.91 10.36 22.77
CA ASN A 26 -0.01 10.57 23.90
C ASN A 26 -1.45 10.09 23.60
N TYR A 27 -1.60 9.17 22.65
CA TYR A 27 -2.83 8.65 22.09
C TYR A 27 -3.12 7.27 22.70
N ALA A 28 -4.38 6.99 23.03
CA ALA A 28 -4.77 5.72 23.62
C ALA A 28 -4.49 4.57 22.64
N SER A 29 -4.25 3.35 23.15
CA SER A 29 -3.75 2.25 22.31
C SER A 29 -4.64 1.86 21.11
N ASN A 30 -5.88 2.33 21.07
CA ASN A 30 -6.84 2.20 19.98
C ASN A 30 -6.61 3.18 18.82
N GLU A 31 -5.97 4.32 19.05
CA GLU A 31 -5.81 5.40 18.06
C GLU A 31 -4.58 5.20 17.15
N TYR A 32 -3.55 4.46 17.59
CA TYR A 32 -2.40 4.13 16.73
C TYR A 32 -2.62 2.89 15.85
N PHE A 33 -3.59 2.03 16.19
CA PHE A 33 -3.85 0.80 15.44
C PHE A 33 -4.27 1.08 13.99
N LEU A 34 -5.19 2.01 13.80
CA LEU A 34 -5.73 2.37 12.48
C LEU A 34 -4.66 2.91 11.51
N PRO A 35 -3.81 3.90 11.85
CA PRO A 35 -2.78 4.38 10.94
C PRO A 35 -1.71 3.32 10.63
N VAL A 36 -1.33 2.49 11.62
CA VAL A 36 -0.37 1.40 11.39
C VAL A 36 -0.96 0.34 10.46
N MET A 37 -2.21 -0.07 10.68
CA MET A 37 -2.91 -1.00 9.80
C MET A 37 -3.09 -0.43 8.39
N GLY A 38 -3.38 0.86 8.26
CA GLY A 38 -3.45 1.54 6.98
C GLY A 38 -2.14 1.49 6.20
N LEU A 39 -1.00 1.72 6.87
CA LEU A 39 0.31 1.61 6.24
C LEU A 39 0.63 0.18 5.80
N ILE A 40 0.32 -0.81 6.63
CA ILE A 40 0.50 -2.23 6.30
C ILE A 40 -0.37 -2.61 5.10
N PHE A 41 -1.63 -2.20 5.12
CA PHE A 41 -2.57 -2.40 4.01
C PHE A 41 -2.04 -1.80 2.70
N LEU A 42 -1.65 -0.52 2.69
CA LEU A 42 -1.11 0.12 1.49
C LEU A 42 0.15 -0.55 0.98
N ARG A 43 1.07 -0.95 1.87
CA ARG A 43 2.27 -1.66 1.47
C ARG A 43 1.91 -3.01 0.83
N HIS A 44 0.97 -3.74 1.40
CA HIS A 44 0.52 -5.02 0.87
C HIS A 44 -0.20 -4.85 -0.49
N ALA A 45 -1.15 -3.92 -0.56
CA ALA A 45 -1.88 -3.57 -1.77
C ALA A 45 -0.91 -3.17 -2.90
N TYR A 46 0.10 -2.36 -2.58
CA TYR A 46 1.12 -1.93 -3.54
C TYR A 46 1.97 -3.07 -4.08
N ILE A 47 2.42 -3.99 -3.23
CA ILE A 47 3.16 -5.19 -3.67
C ILE A 47 2.30 -6.02 -4.62
N ARG A 48 1.02 -6.23 -4.29
CA ARG A 48 0.09 -6.99 -5.13
C ARG A 48 -0.19 -6.27 -6.45
N PHE A 49 -0.39 -4.95 -6.40
CA PHE A 49 -0.56 -4.09 -7.57
C PHE A 49 0.63 -4.20 -8.52
N LEU A 50 1.87 -4.09 -8.05
CA LEU A 50 3.06 -4.22 -8.89
C LEU A 50 3.18 -5.61 -9.54
N LYS A 51 2.84 -6.67 -8.80
CA LYS A 51 2.83 -8.03 -9.35
C LYS A 51 1.84 -8.15 -10.50
N VAL A 52 0.59 -7.75 -10.25
CA VAL A 52 -0.49 -7.84 -11.25
C VAL A 52 -0.27 -6.88 -12.41
N LYS A 53 0.26 -5.68 -12.18
CA LYS A 53 0.59 -4.71 -13.22
C LYS A 53 1.50 -5.33 -14.29
N ARG A 54 2.56 -6.03 -13.87
CA ARG A 54 3.47 -6.71 -14.81
C ARG A 54 2.77 -7.81 -15.62
N GLU A 55 1.88 -8.57 -14.98
CA GLU A 55 1.10 -9.61 -15.64
C GLU A 55 0.13 -9.01 -16.67
N VAL A 56 -0.60 -7.95 -16.30
CA VAL A 56 -1.54 -7.27 -17.19
C VAL A 56 -0.79 -6.61 -18.36
N GLU A 57 0.30 -5.90 -18.11
CA GLU A 57 1.10 -5.25 -19.16
C GLU A 57 1.65 -6.25 -20.19
N ALA A 58 1.94 -7.48 -19.78
CA ALA A 58 2.35 -8.56 -20.68
C ALA A 58 1.19 -9.10 -21.53
N ASP A 59 -0.01 -9.19 -20.96
CA ASP A 59 -1.21 -9.76 -21.59
C ASP A 59 -1.98 -8.75 -22.47
N LEU A 60 -1.66 -7.45 -22.37
CA LEU A 60 -2.42 -6.39 -23.04
C LEU A 60 -2.27 -6.46 -24.58
N PRO A 61 -3.40 -6.49 -25.33
CA PRO A 61 -3.37 -6.50 -26.78
C PRO A 61 -2.81 -5.18 -27.32
N LYS A 62 -1.87 -5.29 -28.27
CA LYS A 62 -1.28 -4.15 -28.96
C LYS A 62 -2.04 -3.86 -30.25
N ARG A 63 -2.57 -2.64 -30.41
CA ARG A 63 -3.16 -2.17 -31.68
C ARG A 63 -2.27 -1.06 -32.24
N GLY A 64 -1.68 -1.28 -33.42
CA GLY A 64 -0.78 -0.30 -34.04
C GLY A 64 0.48 0.02 -33.20
N GLY A 65 1.00 -0.97 -32.47
CA GLY A 65 2.19 -0.80 -31.62
C GLY A 65 1.95 -0.11 -30.27
N LYS A 66 0.74 0.37 -30.00
CA LYS A 66 0.36 0.98 -28.71
C LYS A 66 -0.47 0.00 -27.87
N THR A 67 -0.08 -0.16 -26.61
CA THR A 67 -0.91 -0.81 -25.58
C THR A 67 -1.97 0.17 -25.09
N ARG A 68 -3.18 -0.30 -24.81
CA ARG A 68 -4.18 0.54 -24.13
C ARG A 68 -3.74 0.85 -22.70
N SER A 69 -4.32 1.90 -22.12
CA SER A 69 -4.14 2.19 -20.70
C SER A 69 -4.67 1.07 -19.82
N LEU A 70 -4.00 0.87 -18.69
CA LEU A 70 -4.45 0.00 -17.61
C LEU A 70 -5.76 0.54 -17.02
N THR A 71 -6.74 -0.33 -16.82
CA THR A 71 -8.01 0.02 -16.17
C THR A 71 -8.16 -0.73 -14.85
N LYS A 72 -9.12 -0.32 -14.02
CA LYS A 72 -9.35 -0.93 -12.70
C LYS A 72 -9.75 -2.40 -12.81
N GLU A 73 -10.51 -2.72 -13.84
CA GLU A 73 -11.04 -4.06 -14.12
C GLU A 73 -9.91 -5.06 -14.37
N ASP A 74 -8.82 -4.62 -15.00
CA ASP A 74 -7.64 -5.46 -15.26
C ASP A 74 -7.01 -5.99 -13.96
N PHE A 75 -7.10 -5.21 -12.88
CA PHE A 75 -6.58 -5.59 -11.56
C PHE A 75 -7.61 -6.40 -10.78
N LEU A 76 -8.88 -6.01 -10.82
CA LEU A 76 -9.96 -6.70 -10.12
C LEU A 76 -10.06 -8.17 -10.55
N CYS A 77 -9.99 -8.46 -11.85
CA CYS A 77 -10.04 -9.84 -12.35
C CYS A 77 -8.89 -10.72 -11.86
N LYS A 78 -7.77 -10.12 -11.40
CA LYS A 78 -6.59 -10.84 -10.86
C LYS A 78 -6.47 -10.72 -9.32
N GLY A 79 -7.52 -10.25 -8.65
CA GLY A 79 -7.55 -10.10 -7.20
C GLY A 79 -6.54 -9.06 -6.70
N ALA A 80 -6.44 -7.94 -7.41
CA ALA A 80 -5.65 -6.78 -7.02
C ALA A 80 -6.49 -5.50 -7.09
N ILE A 81 -6.09 -4.51 -6.29
CA ILE A 81 -6.67 -3.18 -6.30
C ILE A 81 -5.80 -2.31 -7.21
N TYR A 82 -6.42 -1.56 -8.11
CA TYR A 82 -5.72 -0.53 -8.87
C TYR A 82 -5.36 0.63 -7.94
N LEU A 83 -4.11 1.06 -7.97
CA LEU A 83 -3.64 2.16 -7.14
C LEU A 83 -3.30 3.37 -8.01
N GLN A 84 -3.99 4.48 -7.73
CA GLN A 84 -3.58 5.80 -8.22
C GLN A 84 -2.17 6.13 -7.71
N GLU A 85 -1.45 6.98 -8.43
CA GLU A 85 -0.07 7.35 -8.09
C GLU A 85 0.08 7.82 -6.63
N LYS A 86 -0.84 8.67 -6.17
CA LYS A 86 -0.85 9.15 -4.77
C LYS A 86 -1.10 8.08 -3.71
N ALA A 87 -1.65 6.92 -4.10
CA ALA A 87 -1.85 5.76 -3.24
C ALA A 87 -0.76 4.69 -3.38
N GLN A 88 0.24 4.91 -4.25
CA GLN A 88 1.37 4.01 -4.37
C GLN A 88 2.35 4.24 -3.23
N PHE A 89 2.80 3.15 -2.60
CA PHE A 89 3.66 3.23 -1.43
C PHE A 89 4.98 3.97 -1.72
N ASP A 90 5.56 3.75 -2.89
CA ASP A 90 6.81 4.41 -3.31
C ASP A 90 6.63 5.94 -3.44
N PHE A 91 5.46 6.41 -3.89
CA PHE A 91 5.14 7.84 -3.93
C PHE A 91 5.13 8.43 -2.51
N LEU A 92 4.46 7.76 -1.57
CA LEU A 92 4.37 8.21 -0.17
C LEU A 92 5.73 8.23 0.54
N VAL A 93 6.61 7.26 0.24
CA VAL A 93 7.98 7.21 0.79
C VAL A 93 8.87 8.29 0.19
N ALA A 94 8.67 8.63 -1.08
CA ALA A 94 9.45 9.67 -1.77
C ALA A 94 9.05 11.10 -1.36
N LEU A 95 7.99 11.28 -0.59
CA LEU A 95 7.58 12.61 -0.13
C LEU A 95 8.64 13.25 0.78
N PRO A 96 8.94 14.55 0.59
CA PRO A 96 9.89 15.27 1.42
C PRO A 96 9.35 15.44 2.84
N ASP A 97 10.25 15.59 3.81
CA ASP A 97 9.91 15.72 5.24
C ASP A 97 9.05 16.95 5.57
N SER A 98 9.03 17.95 4.67
CA SER A 98 8.18 19.13 4.79
C SER A 98 6.69 18.85 4.55
N VAL A 99 6.33 17.68 4.01
CA VAL A 99 4.95 17.30 3.71
C VAL A 99 4.35 16.53 4.88
N ASN A 100 3.10 16.86 5.23
CA ASN A 100 2.36 16.11 6.25
C ASN A 100 2.01 14.71 5.74
N ARG A 101 2.82 13.73 6.14
CA ARG A 101 2.64 12.31 5.74
C ARG A 101 1.31 11.72 6.18
N SER A 102 0.75 12.17 7.30
CA SER A 102 -0.56 11.72 7.77
C SER A 102 -1.66 12.16 6.82
N THR A 103 -1.60 13.39 6.31
CA THR A 103 -2.53 13.89 5.30
C THR A 103 -2.40 13.13 3.99
N SER A 104 -1.18 12.89 3.50
CA SER A 104 -0.94 12.12 2.28
C SER A 104 -1.41 10.67 2.39
N LEU A 105 -1.24 10.05 3.56
CA LEU A 105 -1.77 8.72 3.85
C LEU A 105 -3.31 8.71 3.80
N MET A 106 -3.96 9.72 4.37
CA MET A 106 -5.40 9.86 4.33
C MET A 106 -5.92 10.06 2.90
N GLU A 107 -5.26 10.90 2.11
CA GLU A 107 -5.60 11.12 0.69
C GLU A 107 -5.43 9.85 -0.16
N ALA A 108 -4.40 9.06 0.14
CA ALA A 108 -4.21 7.75 -0.47
C ALA A 108 -5.41 6.83 -0.19
N MET A 109 -5.83 6.71 1.07
CA MET A 109 -6.97 5.87 1.45
C MET A 109 -8.28 6.35 0.83
N LEU A 110 -8.57 7.66 0.90
CA LEU A 110 -9.77 8.25 0.31
C LEU A 110 -9.84 8.03 -1.20
N SER A 111 -8.69 7.97 -1.89
CA SER A 111 -8.66 7.67 -3.31
C SER A 111 -8.98 6.22 -3.65
N ILE A 112 -8.61 5.30 -2.76
CA ILE A 112 -9.01 3.89 -2.89
C ILE A 112 -10.51 3.77 -2.63
N ASP A 113 -11.03 4.39 -1.57
CA ASP A 113 -12.49 4.39 -1.30
C ASP A 113 -13.29 5.01 -2.45
N GLY A 114 -12.82 6.13 -3.01
CA GLY A 114 -13.47 6.75 -4.17
C GLY A 114 -13.41 5.88 -5.43
N ASP A 115 -12.38 5.04 -5.55
CA ASP A 115 -12.24 4.11 -6.66
C ASP A 115 -13.03 2.81 -6.48
N TYR A 116 -13.31 2.42 -5.23
CA TYR A 116 -13.95 1.18 -4.81
C TYR A 116 -14.97 1.43 -3.69
N PRO A 117 -16.13 2.02 -4.00
CA PRO A 117 -17.19 2.22 -3.02
C PRO A 117 -17.75 0.87 -2.51
N PRO A 118 -18.26 0.81 -1.28
CA PRO A 118 -18.82 -0.39 -0.66
C PRO A 118 -20.09 -0.92 -1.35
#